data_AF-K1UFF7-F1
#
_entry.id   AF-K1UFF7-F1
#
_cell.length_a   1.000
_cell.length_b   1.000
_cell.length_c   1.000
_cell.angle_alpha   90.00
_cell.angle_beta   90.00
_cell.angle_gamma   90.00
#
_symmetry.space_group_name_H-M   'P 1'
#
loop_
_entity.id
_entity.type
_entity.pdbx_description
1 polymer ?
#
loop_
_entity_poly.entity_id
_entity_poly.type
_entity_poly.pdbx_seq_one_letter_code
_entity_poly.pdbx_strand_id
1 'polypeptide(L)'
;METKSIMIVGVGGQGTLLASRILGAALISNGFDVKVSEVHGMSQRGGSVVTYVKYGSKVNSPIVNEGEADLILAFEQLEAARWLQ
;
A
#
# COMPACT_ATOMS: atom_id res chain seq x y z
N MET A 1 7.17 -18.37 -3.93
CA MET A 1 7.26 -17.58 -2.68
C MET A 1 5.86 -17.16 -2.31
N GLU A 2 5.50 -17.21 -1.03
CA GLU A 2 4.20 -16.72 -0.54
C GLU A 2 4.04 -15.22 -0.87
N THR A 3 2.82 -14.80 -1.19
CA THR A 3 2.55 -13.40 -1.51
C THR A 3 2.60 -12.56 -0.25
N LYS A 4 3.27 -11.41 -0.29
CA LYS A 4 3.29 -10.43 0.79
C LYS A 4 2.49 -9.19 0.44
N SER A 5 1.86 -8.58 1.44
CA SER A 5 1.03 -7.39 1.33
C SER A 5 1.62 -6.24 2.14
N ILE A 6 1.75 -5.07 1.50
CA ILE A 6 2.17 -3.83 2.15
C ILE A 6 1.03 -2.83 2.00
N MET A 7 0.53 -2.34 3.13
CA MET A 7 -0.42 -1.23 3.19
C MET A 7 0.35 0.06 3.42
N ILE A 8 0.17 1.05 2.56
CA ILE A 8 0.77 2.37 2.67
C ILE A 8 -0.34 3.35 3.00
N VAL A 9 -0.21 4.04 4.13
CA VAL A 9 -1.25 4.93 4.67
C VAL A 9 -0.70 6.32 4.94
N GLY A 10 -1.52 7.33 4.77
CA GLY A 10 -1.15 8.72 5.04
C GLY A 10 -2.24 9.68 4.59
N VAL A 11 -1.91 10.97 4.51
CA VAL A 11 -2.83 12.01 4.04
C VAL A 11 -2.40 12.58 2.69
N GLY A 12 -3.39 13.07 1.93
CA GLY A 12 -3.15 13.69 0.62
C GLY A 12 -2.10 14.81 0.68
N GLY A 13 -1.08 14.72 -0.17
CA GLY A 13 0.05 15.65 -0.24
C GLY A 13 1.38 15.12 0.32
N GLN A 14 1.41 13.94 0.94
CA GLN A 14 2.63 13.36 1.54
C GLN A 14 3.45 12.48 0.60
N GLY A 15 2.97 12.22 -0.62
CA GLY A 15 3.68 11.37 -1.59
C GLY A 15 3.51 9.87 -1.39
N THR A 16 2.46 9.41 -0.69
CA THR A 16 2.14 7.99 -0.48
C THR A 16 2.01 7.20 -1.80
N LEU A 17 1.35 7.78 -2.81
CA LEU A 17 1.26 7.19 -4.15
C LEU A 17 2.61 7.14 -4.88
N LEU A 18 3.46 8.14 -4.69
CA LEU A 18 4.80 8.10 -5.27
C LEU A 18 5.61 6.96 -4.64
N ALA A 19 5.53 6.81 -3.32
CA ALA A 19 6.19 5.74 -2.59
C ALA A 19 5.72 4.35 -3.04
N SER A 20 4.40 4.15 -3.23
CA SER A 20 3.86 2.88 -3.71
C SER A 20 4.36 2.52 -5.12
N ARG A 21 4.47 3.51 -6.02
CA ARG A 21 5.01 3.33 -7.37
C ARG A 21 6.50 3.00 -7.37
N ILE A 22 7.30 3.70 -6.55
CA ILE A 22 8.74 3.42 -6.42
C ILE A 22 8.97 2.02 -5.86
N LEU A 23 8.24 1.65 -4.80
CA LEU A 23 8.31 0.32 -4.19
C LEU A 23 7.90 -0.77 -5.18
N GLY A 24 6.77 -0.58 -5.87
CA GLY A 24 6.30 -1.52 -6.89
C GLY A 24 7.32 -1.70 -8.02
N ALA A 25 7.90 -0.61 -8.53
CA ALA A 25 8.95 -0.68 -9.55
C ALA A 25 10.19 -1.44 -9.06
N ALA A 26 10.63 -1.17 -7.82
CA ALA A 26 11.75 -1.90 -7.22
C ALA A 26 11.47 -3.41 -7.11
N LEU A 27 10.26 -3.79 -6.69
CA LEU A 27 9.86 -5.20 -6.57
C LEU A 27 9.79 -5.89 -7.95
N ILE A 28 9.27 -5.21 -8.97
CA ILE A 28 9.28 -5.70 -10.35
C ILE A 28 10.72 -5.91 -10.85
N SER A 29 11.62 -4.95 -10.59
CA SER A 29 13.04 -5.10 -10.94
C SER A 29 13.75 -6.26 -10.25
N ASN A 30 13.20 -6.76 -9.14
CA ASN A 30 13.67 -7.96 -8.44
C ASN A 30 12.97 -9.25 -8.94
N GLY A 31 12.17 -9.19 -9.99
CA GLY A 31 11.54 -10.36 -10.62
C GLY A 31 10.24 -10.83 -9.96
N PHE A 32 9.62 -10.02 -9.10
CA PHE A 32 8.33 -10.35 -8.51
C PHE A 32 7.15 -9.96 -9.42
N ASP A 33 6.08 -10.74 -9.36
CA ASP A 33 4.77 -10.28 -9.82
C ASP A 33 4.21 -9.32 -8.75
N VAL A 34 3.74 -8.15 -9.18
CA VAL A 34 3.33 -7.05 -8.31
C VAL A 34 1.98 -6.52 -8.78
N LYS A 35 1.04 -6.36 -7.86
CA LYS A 35 -0.20 -5.62 -8.10
C LYS A 35 -0.37 -4.53 -7.07
N VAL A 36 -0.74 -3.35 -7.56
CA VAL A 36 -1.02 -2.17 -6.75
C VAL A 36 -2.52 -1.88 -6.86
N SER A 37 -3.17 -1.63 -5.72
CA SER A 37 -4.53 -1.11 -5.66
C SER A 37 -4.54 0.14 -4.81
N GLU A 38 -5.20 1.18 -5.29
CA GLU A 38 -5.25 2.46 -4.62
C GLU A 38 -6.68 2.81 -4.26
N VAL A 39 -6.89 3.12 -2.98
CA VAL A 39 -8.14 3.64 -2.45
C VAL A 39 -7.90 5.09 -2.06
N HIS A 40 -8.27 6.00 -2.97
CA HIS A 40 -8.29 7.42 -2.66
C HIS A 40 -9.55 7.75 -1.87
N GLY A 41 -9.42 8.36 -0.70
CA GLY A 41 -10.52 9.15 -0.16
C GLY A 41 -10.86 10.28 -1.14
N MET A 42 -12.14 10.64 -1.28
CA MET A 42 -12.63 11.70 -2.20
C MET A 42 -12.02 13.11 -1.96
N SER A 43 -11.15 13.27 -0.97
CA SER A 43 -10.49 14.54 -0.64
C SER A 43 -9.04 14.55 -1.13
N GLN A 44 -8.75 15.43 -2.10
CA GLN A 44 -7.42 15.60 -2.70
C GLN A 44 -6.38 16.26 -1.76
N ARG A 45 -6.80 16.82 -0.61
CA ARG A 45 -5.90 17.38 0.41
C ARG A 45 -6.43 17.09 1.82
N GLY A 46 -5.57 16.53 2.67
CA GLY A 46 -5.93 16.19 4.06
C GLY A 46 -6.88 15.00 4.22
N GLY A 47 -7.32 14.38 3.13
CA GLY A 47 -8.04 13.10 3.17
C GLY A 47 -7.09 11.93 3.42
N SER A 48 -7.59 10.90 4.11
CA SER A 48 -6.92 9.60 4.23
C SER A 48 -6.71 8.99 2.85
N VAL A 49 -5.50 8.49 2.61
CA VAL A 49 -5.09 7.79 1.41
C VAL A 49 -4.55 6.44 1.82
N VAL A 50 -5.05 5.39 1.18
CA VAL A 50 -4.60 4.01 1.41
C VAL A 50 -4.21 3.40 0.08
N THR A 51 -3.02 2.82 0.02
CA THR A 51 -2.55 2.07 -1.13
C THR A 51 -2.05 0.71 -0.71
N TYR A 52 -2.40 -0.31 -1.47
CA TYR A 52 -1.95 -1.68 -1.27
C TYR A 52 -0.92 -2.03 -2.34
N VAL A 53 0.21 -2.59 -1.92
CA VAL A 53 1.21 -3.22 -2.79
C VAL A 53 1.30 -4.69 -2.40
N LYS A 54 0.81 -5.59 -3.26
CA LYS A 54 0.92 -7.03 -3.07
C LYS A 54 1.92 -7.61 -4.06
N TYR A 55 2.85 -8.43 -3.59
CA TYR A 55 3.92 -8.98 -4.42
C TYR A 55 4.26 -10.42 -4.07
N GLY A 56 4.81 -11.17 -5.02
CA GLY A 56 5.24 -12.56 -4.81
C GLY A 56 5.61 -13.25 -6.12
N SER A 57 5.65 -14.58 -6.15
CA SER A 57 5.89 -15.30 -7.40
C SER A 57 4.71 -15.26 -8.38
N LYS A 58 3.48 -15.11 -7.84
CA LYS A 58 2.25 -14.90 -8.61
C LYS A 58 1.21 -14.27 -7.71
N VAL A 59 0.68 -13.12 -8.09
CA VAL A 59 -0.34 -12.37 -7.36
C VAL A 59 -1.65 -12.50 -8.13
N ASN A 60 -2.69 -13.06 -7.49
CA ASN A 60 -3.99 -13.23 -8.16
C ASN A 60 -4.89 -11.99 -7.97
N SER A 61 -4.84 -11.34 -6.80
CA SER A 61 -5.64 -10.17 -6.47
C SER A 61 -4.79 -9.11 -5.77
N PRO A 62 -5.02 -7.80 -6.02
CA PRO A 62 -4.38 -6.73 -5.27
C PRO A 62 -5.10 -6.38 -3.96
N ILE A 63 -6.25 -7.01 -3.68
CA ILE A 63 -7.05 -6.72 -2.49
C ILE A 63 -6.32 -7.26 -1.25
N VAL A 64 -6.32 -6.43 -0.20
CA VAL A 64 -5.85 -6.74 1.14
C VAL A 64 -7.02 -6.45 2.07
N ASN A 65 -7.50 -7.49 2.77
CA ASN A 65 -8.57 -7.30 3.74
C ASN A 65 -8.00 -6.89 5.11
N GLU A 66 -8.89 -6.51 6.01
CA GLU A 66 -8.55 -6.25 7.41
C GLU A 66 -7.85 -7.47 8.04
N GLY A 67 -6.78 -7.23 8.80
CA GLY A 67 -5.94 -8.28 9.38
C GLY A 67 -5.02 -9.02 8.41
N GLU A 68 -5.05 -8.72 7.10
CA GLU A 68 -4.22 -9.40 6.09
C GLU A 68 -2.96 -8.63 5.67
N ALA A 69 -2.71 -7.44 6.23
CA ALA A 69 -1.52 -6.65 5.91
C ALA A 69 -0.29 -7.23 6.65
N ASP A 70 0.74 -7.66 5.92
CA ASP A 70 2.01 -8.08 6.55
C ASP A 70 2.82 -6.89 7.09
N LEU A 71 2.63 -5.72 6.48
CA LEU A 71 3.33 -4.48 6.85
C LEU A 71 2.43 -3.27 6.62
N ILE A 72 2.42 -2.35 7.58
CA ILE A 72 1.84 -1.02 7.43
C ILE A 72 2.96 0.02 7.38
N LEU A 73 3.06 0.74 6.27
CA LEU A 73 3.96 1.88 6.07
C LEU A 73 3.17 3.18 6.20
N ALA A 74 3.24 3.81 7.36
CA ALA A 74 2.48 5.03 7.65
C ALA A 74 3.31 6.31 7.49
N PHE A 75 2.75 7.29 6.78
CA PHE A 75 3.32 8.63 6.57
C PHE A 75 2.73 9.66 7.55
N GLU A 76 1.73 9.27 8.31
CA GLU A 76 1.04 10.11 9.30
C GLU A 76 0.63 9.23 10.50
N GLN A 77 0.77 9.76 11.72
CA GLN A 77 0.62 8.97 12.95
C GLN A 77 -0.82 8.57 13.26
N LEU A 78 -1.80 9.44 12.98
CA LEU A 78 -3.22 9.13 13.15
C LEU A 78 -3.66 8.08 12.14
N GLU A 79 -3.13 8.13 10.91
CA GLU A 79 -3.37 7.06 9.93
C GLU A 79 -2.72 5.74 10.37
N ALA A 80 -1.51 5.76 10.95
CA ALA A 80 -0.96 4.56 11.56
C ALA A 80 -1.91 3.97 12.63
N ALA A 81 -2.37 4.81 13.56
CA ALA A 81 -3.29 4.40 14.62
C ALA A 81 -4.64 3.90 14.09
N ARG A 82 -5.16 4.52 13.03
CA ARG A 82 -6.43 4.15 12.39
C ARG A 82 -6.40 2.73 11.82
N TRP A 83 -5.26 2.32 11.28
CA TRP A 83 -5.10 1.06 10.54
C TRP A 83 -4.42 -0.06 11.34
N LEU A 84 -4.11 0.16 12.63
CA LEU A 84 -3.51 -0.84 13.54
C LEU A 84 -4.47 -1.94 14.03
N GLN A 85 -5.55 -2.23 13.29
CA GLN A 85 -6.61 -3.17 13.69
C GLN A 85 -6.29 -4.62 13.33
#